data_AF-W6AB42-F1
#
_entry.id   AF-W6AB42-F1
#
_cell.length_a   1.000
_cell.length_b   1.000
_cell.length_c   1.000
_cell.angle_alpha   90.00
_cell.angle_beta   90.00
_cell.angle_gamma   90.00
#
_symmetry.space_group_name_H-M   'P 1'
#
loop_
_entity.id
_entity.type
_entity.pdbx_description
1 polymer ?
#
loop_
_entity_poly.entity_id
_entity_poly.type
_entity_poly.pdbx_seq_one_letter_code
_entity_poly.pdbx_strand_id
1 'polypeptide(L)'
;MNTIISYSSNEITNLPWWVILVIIIFVLLLLAFIPWNKISKKSQTKQVAVEKVLDEKIKNENNTPYMGMYNWFGKKQSLRLSKVVYVKEEEDSCELCRPWENTVIIIADEHSQAPTMREAIAAGYHHVGCKHIDLDYFEGVTKIPENKFSLDHKEKRFSLRLEQYKFEQDLRDLNYQIEREIDLKKQSLHKDNLKKLTERYLDFLSQNQLKRNFGREDPLVDDISRFS
;
A
#
# COMPACT_ATOMS: atom_id res chain seq x y z
N MET A 1 -69.09 -28.90 8.65
CA MET A 1 -69.27 -28.21 9.94
C MET A 1 -68.26 -27.09 10.02
N ASN A 2 -68.75 -25.85 9.95
CA ASN A 2 -67.95 -24.62 10.00
C ASN A 2 -67.82 -24.15 11.45
N THR A 3 -66.65 -23.62 11.82
CA THR A 3 -66.52 -22.64 12.90
C THR A 3 -65.42 -21.66 12.56
N ILE A 4 -65.83 -20.44 12.21
CA ILE A 4 -65.01 -19.25 12.03
C ILE A 4 -65.00 -18.52 13.38
N ILE A 5 -63.82 -18.24 13.93
CA ILE A 5 -63.66 -17.42 15.13
C ILE A 5 -63.46 -15.97 14.67
N SER A 6 -64.45 -15.12 14.95
CA SER A 6 -64.37 -13.67 14.76
C SER A 6 -63.81 -13.01 16.03
N TYR A 7 -62.72 -12.26 15.90
CA TYR A 7 -62.23 -11.37 16.96
C TYR A 7 -62.90 -10.00 16.82
N SER A 8 -63.62 -9.60 17.87
CA SER A 8 -64.23 -8.28 18.03
C SER A 8 -63.16 -7.24 18.32
N SER A 9 -62.96 -6.29 17.41
CA SER A 9 -62.16 -5.09 17.63
C SER A 9 -63.07 -3.93 17.99
N ASN A 10 -63.35 -3.69 19.28
CA ASN A 10 -64.00 -2.45 19.75
C ASN A 10 -63.93 -2.32 21.29
N GLU A 11 -62.77 -1.93 21.85
CA GLU A 11 -62.70 -1.41 23.23
C GLU A 11 -61.67 -0.25 23.38
N ILE A 12 -61.68 0.72 22.46
CA ILE A 12 -60.89 1.98 22.63
C ILE A 12 -61.72 3.21 22.26
N THR A 13 -63.02 3.25 22.57
CA THR A 13 -63.88 4.38 22.17
C THR A 13 -64.46 5.21 23.32
N ASN A 14 -64.05 5.00 24.56
CA ASN A 14 -64.53 5.80 25.70
C ASN A 14 -63.41 6.39 26.58
N LEU A 15 -62.32 6.86 25.96
CA LEU A 15 -61.37 7.73 26.67
C LEU A 15 -61.88 9.18 26.62
N PRO A 16 -62.19 9.80 27.76
CA PRO A 16 -62.65 11.18 27.78
C PRO A 16 -61.62 12.09 27.12
N TRP A 17 -62.07 13.05 26.31
CA TRP A 17 -61.17 13.93 25.54
C TRP A 17 -60.13 14.69 26.41
N TRP A 18 -60.47 14.95 27.67
CA TRP A 18 -59.57 15.60 28.62
C TRP A 18 -58.36 14.72 28.99
N VAL A 19 -58.49 13.39 28.95
CA VAL A 19 -57.38 12.46 29.19
C VAL A 19 -56.36 12.53 28.06
N ILE A 20 -56.83 12.66 26.81
CA ILE A 20 -55.96 12.88 25.64
C ILE A 20 -55.20 14.21 25.79
N LEU A 21 -55.89 15.25 26.25
CA LEU A 21 -55.31 16.57 26.47
C LEU A 21 -54.22 16.54 27.57
N VAL A 22 -54.45 15.81 28.66
CA VAL A 22 -53.47 15.61 29.73
C VAL A 22 -52.24 14.85 29.23
N ILE A 23 -52.42 13.81 28.41
CA ILE A 23 -51.31 13.04 27.83
C ILE A 23 -50.47 13.93 26.90
N ILE A 24 -51.10 14.76 26.06
CA ILE A 24 -50.40 15.69 25.17
C ILE A 24 -49.60 16.72 25.97
N ILE A 25 -50.18 17.30 27.02
CA ILE A 25 -49.47 18.25 27.89
C ILE A 25 -48.29 17.57 28.58
N PHE A 26 -48.45 16.33 29.03
CA PHE A 26 -47.39 15.57 29.68
C PHE A 26 -46.23 15.26 28.71
N VAL A 27 -46.54 14.89 27.46
CA VAL A 27 -45.53 14.67 26.41
C VAL A 27 -44.81 15.98 26.06
N LEU A 28 -45.52 17.10 25.97
CA LEU A 28 -44.92 18.42 25.71
C LEU A 28 -44.00 18.87 26.85
N LEU A 29 -44.38 18.64 28.10
CA LEU A 29 -43.53 18.91 29.27
C LEU A 29 -42.27 18.04 29.27
N LEU A 30 -42.39 16.75 28.91
CA LEU A 30 -41.24 15.86 28.76
C LEU A 30 -40.29 16.34 27.66
N LEU A 31 -40.82 16.77 26.51
CA LEU A 31 -40.00 17.28 25.40
C LEU A 31 -39.29 18.60 25.76
N ALA A 32 -39.92 19.46 26.57
CA ALA A 32 -39.35 20.72 27.04
C ALA A 32 -38.24 20.52 28.09
N PHE A 33 -38.31 19.46 28.91
CA PHE A 33 -37.30 19.14 29.92
C PHE A 33 -36.09 18.35 29.40
N ILE A 34 -36.15 17.82 28.18
CA ILE A 34 -34.98 17.19 27.53
C ILE A 34 -33.98 18.30 27.18
N PRO A 35 -32.71 18.24 27.64
CA PRO A 35 -31.73 19.28 27.35
C PRO A 35 -31.18 19.15 25.91
N TRP A 36 -31.95 19.61 24.93
CA TRP A 36 -31.61 19.59 23.49
C TRP A 36 -30.26 20.26 23.16
N ASN A 37 -29.82 21.21 23.98
CA ASN A 37 -28.54 21.92 23.80
C ASN A 37 -27.29 21.04 24.08
N LYS A 38 -27.44 19.89 24.76
CA LYS A 38 -26.35 18.92 24.98
C LYS A 38 -26.28 17.82 23.91
N ILE A 39 -27.37 17.60 23.17
CA ILE A 39 -27.44 16.55 22.12
C ILE A 39 -26.86 17.07 20.79
N SER A 40 -27.07 18.36 20.47
CA SER A 40 -26.47 19.02 19.30
C SER A 40 -24.93 19.01 19.35
N LYS A 41 -24.33 19.32 20.51
CA LYS A 41 -22.85 19.29 20.68
C LYS A 41 -22.27 17.89 20.53
N LYS A 42 -22.99 16.83 20.88
CA LYS A 42 -22.50 15.44 20.76
C LYS A 42 -22.36 14.98 19.29
N SER A 43 -23.12 15.58 18.36
CA SER A 43 -22.99 15.31 16.92
C SER A 43 -21.77 16.01 16.31
N GLN A 44 -21.52 17.27 16.68
CA GLN A 44 -20.33 18.00 16.24
C GLN A 44 -19.06 17.45 16.90
N THR A 45 -19.08 17.06 18.18
CA THR A 45 -17.92 16.40 18.80
C THR A 45 -17.67 15.01 18.22
N LYS A 46 -18.70 14.27 17.79
CA LYS A 46 -18.51 13.01 17.04
C LYS A 46 -17.95 13.26 15.64
N GLN A 47 -18.41 14.28 14.92
CA GLN A 47 -17.90 14.58 13.58
C GLN A 47 -16.46 15.09 13.64
N VAL A 48 -16.14 16.00 14.57
CA VAL A 48 -14.77 16.50 14.79
C VAL A 48 -13.86 15.40 15.36
N ALA A 49 -14.37 14.48 16.20
CA ALA A 49 -13.57 13.33 16.64
C ALA A 49 -13.38 12.29 15.53
N VAL A 50 -14.37 12.07 14.64
CA VAL A 50 -14.23 11.18 13.49
C VAL A 50 -13.27 11.79 12.46
N GLU A 51 -13.33 13.10 12.22
CA GLU A 51 -12.41 13.82 11.34
C GLU A 51 -10.99 13.86 11.92
N LYS A 52 -10.85 14.07 13.24
CA LYS A 52 -9.56 13.99 13.93
C LYS A 52 -8.99 12.56 14.02
N VAL A 53 -9.83 11.53 14.12
CA VAL A 53 -9.43 10.11 14.04
C VAL A 53 -9.08 9.70 12.61
N LEU A 54 -9.73 10.27 11.60
CA LEU A 54 -9.38 10.09 10.19
C LEU A 54 -8.05 10.78 9.88
N ASP A 55 -7.83 11.99 10.39
CA ASP A 55 -6.56 12.72 10.24
C ASP A 55 -5.42 12.10 11.07
N GLU A 56 -5.69 11.51 12.24
CA GLU A 56 -4.70 10.73 13.00
C GLU A 56 -4.39 9.38 12.34
N LYS A 57 -5.37 8.69 11.75
CA LYS A 57 -5.13 7.47 10.94
C LYS A 57 -4.29 7.73 9.70
N ILE A 58 -4.25 8.97 9.22
CA ILE A 58 -3.40 9.38 8.10
C ILE A 58 -1.96 9.70 8.57
N LYS A 59 -1.71 9.81 9.90
CA LYS A 59 -0.44 10.36 10.40
C LYS A 59 0.42 9.53 11.37
N ASN A 60 0.08 8.28 11.76
CA ASN A 60 1.13 7.45 12.38
C ASN A 60 0.93 5.92 12.28
N GLU A 61 2.07 5.25 12.10
CA GLU A 61 2.29 3.86 11.75
C GLU A 61 2.03 2.86 12.90
N ASN A 62 2.08 1.58 12.52
CA ASN A 62 2.12 0.35 13.33
C ASN A 62 0.79 -0.40 13.53
N ASN A 63 0.14 -0.73 12.41
CA ASN A 63 -0.74 -1.89 12.34
C ASN A 63 0.11 -3.14 12.14
N THR A 64 0.49 -3.83 13.22
CA THR A 64 1.03 -5.20 13.13
C THR A 64 -0.13 -6.20 13.04
N PRO A 65 -0.32 -6.93 11.93
CA PRO A 65 -1.34 -7.96 11.85
C PRO A 65 -0.82 -9.26 12.48
N TYR A 66 -1.73 -9.93 13.17
CA TYR A 66 -1.53 -11.20 13.86
C TYR A 66 -1.40 -12.35 12.82
N MET A 67 -0.18 -12.88 12.68
CA MET A 67 0.24 -14.13 12.00
C MET A 67 -0.16 -14.38 10.52
N GLY A 68 0.87 -14.45 9.67
CA GLY A 68 0.80 -15.05 8.33
C GLY A 68 2.06 -14.75 7.51
N MET A 69 2.87 -15.78 7.23
CA MET A 69 4.18 -15.72 6.52
C MET A 69 4.11 -15.19 5.07
N TYR A 70 2.92 -14.84 4.58
CA TYR A 70 2.66 -14.35 3.22
C TYR A 70 2.70 -12.81 3.08
N ASN A 71 3.01 -12.08 4.15
CA ASN A 71 3.00 -10.61 4.15
C ASN A 71 4.32 -9.94 3.72
N TRP A 72 5.29 -10.68 3.19
CA TRP A 72 6.54 -10.09 2.67
C TRP A 72 6.37 -9.41 1.29
N PHE A 73 5.45 -9.91 0.45
CA PHE A 73 5.13 -9.32 -0.87
C PHE A 73 3.76 -8.62 -0.91
N GLY A 74 3.10 -8.50 0.26
CA GLY A 74 1.64 -8.36 0.34
C GLY A 74 1.09 -7.00 0.78
N LYS A 75 1.88 -5.94 0.96
CA LYS A 75 1.34 -4.64 1.42
C LYS A 75 0.25 -4.05 0.49
N LYS A 76 0.15 -4.52 -0.76
CA LYS A 76 -0.76 -3.98 -1.80
C LYS A 76 -1.86 -4.95 -2.26
N GLN A 77 -1.91 -6.19 -1.76
CA GLN A 77 -2.86 -7.19 -2.27
C GLN A 77 -4.22 -7.19 -1.55
N SER A 78 -4.33 -6.62 -0.36
CA SER A 78 -5.60 -6.65 0.40
C SER A 78 -6.69 -5.71 -0.12
N LEU A 79 -6.42 -4.91 -1.16
CA LEU A 79 -7.37 -3.93 -1.74
C LEU A 79 -7.31 -3.90 -3.28
N ARG A 80 -7.14 -5.04 -3.96
CA ARG A 80 -7.23 -5.08 -5.44
C ARG A 80 -8.68 -5.18 -5.89
N LEU A 81 -9.04 -4.41 -6.93
CA LEU A 81 -10.40 -4.40 -7.49
C LEU A 81 -10.61 -5.52 -8.51
N SER A 82 -9.53 -6.14 -8.99
CA SER A 82 -9.53 -7.14 -10.05
C SER A 82 -8.85 -8.45 -9.64
N LYS A 83 -9.30 -9.58 -10.21
CA LYS A 83 -8.69 -10.91 -10.02
C LYS A 83 -7.51 -11.18 -10.96
N VAL A 84 -7.28 -10.28 -11.90
CA VAL A 84 -6.31 -10.39 -13.00
C VAL A 84 -5.51 -9.11 -13.07
N VAL A 85 -4.22 -9.22 -13.32
CA VAL A 85 -3.31 -8.10 -13.25
C VAL A 85 -2.51 -8.01 -14.52
N TYR A 86 -2.23 -6.78 -14.93
CA TYR A 86 -1.35 -6.51 -16.04
C TYR A 86 0.02 -6.10 -15.51
N VAL A 87 1.06 -6.76 -15.99
CA VAL A 87 2.45 -6.45 -15.61
C VAL A 87 2.97 -5.35 -16.52
N LYS A 88 3.22 -4.18 -15.94
CA LYS A 88 3.79 -3.05 -16.66
C LYS A 88 5.25 -3.34 -17.03
N GLU A 89 5.62 -3.06 -18.28
CA GLU A 89 7.01 -3.11 -18.74
C GLU A 89 7.89 -2.06 -18.04
N GLU A 90 9.10 -2.48 -17.67
CA GLU A 90 10.14 -1.65 -17.10
C GLU A 90 11.40 -1.63 -17.98
N GLU A 91 12.13 -0.52 -17.95
CA GLU A 91 13.28 -0.29 -18.83
C GLU A 91 14.50 -1.15 -18.44
N ASP A 92 14.72 -1.37 -17.14
CA ASP A 92 15.86 -2.07 -16.57
C ASP A 92 15.49 -3.42 -15.95
N SER A 93 14.58 -4.15 -16.60
CA SER A 93 14.10 -5.45 -16.13
C SER A 93 15.15 -6.56 -16.25
N CYS A 94 15.19 -7.42 -15.23
CA CYS A 94 16.07 -8.59 -15.21
C CYS A 94 15.53 -9.72 -16.10
N GLU A 95 16.37 -10.72 -16.35
CA GLU A 95 16.02 -11.91 -17.14
C GLU A 95 14.82 -12.70 -16.61
N LEU A 96 14.64 -12.75 -15.28
CA LEU A 96 13.55 -13.50 -14.64
C LEU A 96 12.19 -12.80 -14.79
N CYS A 97 12.18 -11.47 -14.85
CA CYS A 97 10.95 -10.69 -14.91
C CYS A 97 10.49 -10.37 -16.34
N ARG A 98 11.41 -10.26 -17.30
CA ARG A 98 11.09 -9.95 -18.71
C ARG A 98 10.00 -10.83 -19.34
N PRO A 99 9.95 -12.16 -19.12
CA PRO A 99 8.92 -13.01 -19.71
C PRO A 99 7.50 -12.64 -19.29
N TRP A 100 7.36 -11.96 -18.16
CA TRP A 100 6.08 -11.57 -17.58
C TRP A 100 5.66 -10.16 -17.98
N GLU A 101 6.54 -9.35 -18.58
CA GLU A 101 6.21 -7.99 -18.98
C GLU A 101 5.18 -7.95 -20.11
N ASN A 102 4.27 -6.98 -20.01
CA ASN A 102 3.16 -6.81 -20.93
C ASN A 102 2.20 -8.00 -21.01
N THR A 103 2.22 -8.88 -20.01
CA THR A 103 1.29 -10.02 -19.90
C THR A 103 0.20 -9.76 -18.86
N VAL A 104 -0.92 -10.46 -19.02
CA VAL A 104 -1.99 -10.52 -18.02
C VAL A 104 -1.82 -11.80 -17.21
N ILE A 105 -1.74 -11.66 -15.90
CA ILE A 105 -1.51 -12.75 -14.94
C ILE A 105 -2.72 -12.86 -14.02
N ILE A 106 -3.19 -14.08 -13.77
CA ILE A 106 -4.31 -14.33 -12.88
C ILE A 106 -3.80 -14.49 -11.45
N ILE A 107 -4.40 -13.77 -10.49
CA ILE A 107 -4.00 -13.86 -9.07
C ILE A 107 -4.55 -15.15 -8.43
N ALA A 108 -5.80 -15.51 -8.73
CA ALA A 108 -6.46 -16.68 -8.17
C ALA A 108 -6.22 -17.93 -9.01
N ASP A 109 -6.06 -19.09 -8.37
CA ASP A 109 -5.98 -20.40 -9.05
C ASP A 109 -7.36 -20.74 -9.67
N GLU A 110 -7.65 -20.14 -10.82
CA GLU A 110 -8.78 -20.48 -11.67
C GLU A 110 -8.26 -21.38 -12.81
N HIS A 111 -9.04 -22.39 -13.21
CA HIS A 111 -8.71 -23.27 -14.34
C HIS A 111 -8.77 -22.48 -15.66
N SER A 112 -7.71 -21.73 -15.95
CA SER A 112 -7.56 -20.92 -17.13
C SER A 112 -6.31 -21.34 -17.90
N GLN A 113 -6.24 -20.97 -19.19
CA GLN A 113 -5.05 -21.16 -20.02
C GLN A 113 -4.00 -20.03 -19.84
N ALA A 114 -4.32 -18.97 -19.11
CA ALA A 114 -3.43 -17.86 -18.83
C ALA A 114 -2.54 -18.15 -17.60
N PRO A 115 -1.31 -17.59 -17.56
CA PRO A 115 -0.39 -17.82 -16.47
C PRO A 115 -0.92 -17.28 -15.14
N THR A 116 -0.63 -18.01 -14.07
CA THR A 116 -1.00 -17.62 -12.71
C THR A 116 0.13 -16.86 -12.01
N MET A 117 -0.23 -16.03 -11.03
CA MET A 117 0.73 -15.31 -10.18
C MET A 117 1.63 -16.28 -9.43
N ARG A 118 1.08 -17.44 -9.03
CA ARG A 118 1.83 -18.51 -8.37
C ARG A 118 2.92 -19.09 -9.29
N GLU A 119 2.61 -19.34 -10.56
CA GLU A 119 3.59 -19.80 -11.55
C GLU A 119 4.65 -18.75 -11.84
N ALA A 120 4.24 -17.48 -11.99
CA ALA A 120 5.18 -16.38 -12.22
C ALA A 120 6.17 -16.24 -11.06
N ILE A 121 5.68 -16.25 -9.81
CA ILE A 121 6.54 -16.19 -8.62
C ILE A 121 7.45 -17.41 -8.54
N ALA A 122 6.94 -18.62 -8.83
CA ALA A 122 7.76 -19.82 -8.86
C ALA A 122 8.90 -19.75 -9.91
N ALA A 123 8.67 -19.02 -11.02
CA ALA A 123 9.67 -18.75 -12.04
C ALA A 123 10.61 -17.57 -11.70
N GLY A 124 10.44 -16.91 -10.55
CA GLY A 124 11.30 -15.82 -10.09
C GLY A 124 10.75 -14.41 -10.29
N TYR A 125 9.51 -14.25 -10.75
CA TYR A 125 8.82 -12.96 -10.73
C TYR A 125 8.65 -12.45 -9.29
N HIS A 126 8.73 -11.13 -9.08
CA HIS A 126 8.75 -10.52 -7.73
C HIS A 126 9.91 -11.01 -6.84
N HIS A 127 11.08 -11.31 -7.41
CA HIS A 127 12.29 -11.50 -6.60
C HIS A 127 12.69 -10.20 -5.86
N VAL A 128 13.60 -10.32 -4.89
CA VAL A 128 14.13 -9.15 -4.16
C VAL A 128 14.79 -8.17 -5.13
N GLY A 129 14.38 -6.90 -5.09
CA GLY A 129 14.87 -5.85 -6.00
C GLY A 129 14.16 -5.77 -7.35
N CYS A 130 13.13 -6.58 -7.57
CA CYS A 130 12.20 -6.41 -8.69
C CYS A 130 11.48 -5.06 -8.58
N LYS A 131 11.37 -4.34 -9.71
CA LYS A 131 10.71 -3.02 -9.78
C LYS A 131 9.35 -3.06 -10.48
N HIS A 132 8.93 -4.24 -10.94
CA HIS A 132 7.70 -4.38 -11.70
C HIS A 132 6.49 -3.95 -10.88
N ILE A 133 5.60 -3.24 -11.57
CA ILE A 133 4.34 -2.78 -11.00
C ILE A 133 3.22 -3.60 -11.65
N ASP A 134 2.50 -4.34 -10.82
CA ASP A 134 1.26 -4.97 -11.24
C ASP A 134 0.13 -3.93 -11.20
N LEU A 135 -0.59 -3.77 -12.30
CA LEU A 135 -1.76 -2.91 -12.42
C LEU A 135 -3.03 -3.77 -12.47
N ASP A 136 -4.12 -3.26 -11.92
CA ASP A 136 -5.43 -3.92 -12.08
C ASP A 136 -5.80 -3.98 -13.57
N TYR A 137 -6.19 -5.17 -14.04
CA TYR A 137 -6.63 -5.38 -15.42
C TYR A 137 -8.15 -5.53 -15.47
N PHE A 138 -8.78 -4.75 -16.34
CA PHE A 138 -10.21 -4.80 -16.60
C PHE A 138 -10.41 -5.11 -18.08
N GLU A 139 -11.04 -6.25 -18.36
CA GLU A 139 -11.32 -6.68 -19.72
C GLU A 139 -12.14 -5.62 -20.48
N GLY A 140 -11.75 -5.33 -21.73
CA GLY A 140 -12.40 -4.32 -22.56
C GLY A 140 -12.10 -2.85 -22.18
N VAL A 141 -11.48 -2.59 -21.02
CA VAL A 141 -11.15 -1.24 -20.55
C VAL A 141 -9.64 -1.01 -20.58
N THR A 142 -8.86 -1.94 -20.03
CA THR A 142 -7.40 -1.80 -19.93
C THR A 142 -6.76 -2.06 -21.28
N LYS A 143 -6.06 -1.07 -21.83
CA LYS A 143 -5.27 -1.19 -23.06
C LYS A 143 -3.83 -1.59 -22.72
N ILE A 144 -3.40 -2.72 -23.25
CA ILE A 144 -2.02 -3.20 -23.12
C ILE A 144 -1.19 -2.51 -24.21
N PRO A 145 -0.16 -1.71 -23.84
CA PRO A 145 0.76 -1.13 -24.80
C PRO A 145 1.67 -2.20 -25.40
N GLU A 146 2.21 -1.90 -26.58
CA GLU A 146 3.30 -2.68 -27.17
C GLU A 146 4.62 -2.48 -26.40
N ASN A 147 5.52 -3.46 -26.52
CA ASN A 147 6.86 -3.39 -25.94
C ASN A 147 7.61 -2.14 -26.45
N LYS A 148 7.99 -1.28 -25.52
CA LYS A 148 8.70 -0.02 -25.82
C LYS A 148 10.19 -0.23 -25.98
N PHE A 149 10.76 -1.23 -25.32
CA PHE A 149 12.19 -1.42 -25.25
C PHE A 149 12.60 -2.75 -25.86
N SER A 150 13.67 -2.75 -26.66
CA SER A 150 14.27 -3.97 -27.18
C SER A 150 14.94 -4.77 -26.06
N LEU A 151 15.12 -6.07 -26.28
CA LEU A 151 15.76 -6.97 -25.33
C LEU A 151 17.22 -6.54 -25.02
N ASP A 152 17.99 -6.20 -26.06
CA ASP A 152 19.36 -5.68 -25.92
C ASP A 152 19.41 -4.39 -25.09
N HIS A 153 18.45 -3.49 -25.30
CA HIS A 153 18.35 -2.27 -24.50
C HIS A 153 18.09 -2.57 -23.03
N LYS A 154 17.16 -3.49 -22.72
CA LYS A 154 16.86 -3.91 -21.35
C LYS A 154 18.07 -4.56 -20.68
N GLU A 155 18.84 -5.36 -21.41
CA GLU A 155 20.08 -5.98 -20.91
C GLU A 155 21.12 -4.95 -20.53
N LYS A 156 21.38 -3.99 -21.42
CA LYS A 156 22.31 -2.91 -21.15
C LYS A 156 21.86 -2.03 -19.98
N ARG A 157 20.57 -1.71 -19.90
CA ARG A 157 20.04 -0.90 -18.78
C ARG A 157 20.11 -1.66 -17.47
N PHE A 158 19.81 -2.95 -17.47
CA PHE A 158 19.96 -3.80 -16.31
C PHE A 158 21.43 -3.92 -15.84
N SER A 159 22.39 -4.08 -16.76
CA SER A 159 23.82 -4.14 -16.39
C SER A 159 24.31 -2.84 -15.75
N LEU A 160 23.90 -1.69 -16.28
CA LEU A 160 24.19 -0.38 -15.68
C LEU A 160 23.55 -0.24 -14.28
N ARG A 161 22.35 -0.81 -14.08
CA ARG A 161 21.72 -0.84 -12.77
C ARG A 161 22.49 -1.68 -11.76
N LEU A 162 23.00 -2.84 -12.18
CA LEU A 162 23.84 -3.68 -11.32
C LEU A 162 25.15 -2.99 -10.95
N GLU A 163 25.75 -2.25 -11.87
CA GLU A 163 26.93 -1.44 -11.58
C GLU A 163 26.63 -0.30 -10.61
N GLN A 164 25.49 0.38 -10.77
CA GLN A 164 24.99 1.34 -9.78
C GLN A 164 24.88 0.72 -8.38
N TYR A 165 24.32 -0.49 -8.27
CA TYR A 165 24.18 -1.16 -6.97
C TYR A 165 25.52 -1.49 -6.31
N LYS A 166 26.55 -1.78 -7.11
CA LYS A 166 27.92 -1.95 -6.60
C LYS A 166 28.46 -0.66 -6.01
N PHE A 167 28.32 0.47 -6.72
CA PHE A 167 28.71 1.77 -6.18
C PHE A 167 27.97 2.10 -4.88
N GLU A 168 26.66 1.88 -4.83
CA GLU A 168 25.84 2.13 -3.65
C GLU A 168 26.26 1.25 -2.45
N GLN A 169 26.57 -0.03 -2.70
CA GLN A 169 27.09 -0.94 -1.69
C GLN A 169 28.48 -0.50 -1.18
N ASP A 170 29.41 -0.17 -2.08
CA ASP A 170 30.76 0.25 -1.71
C ASP A 170 30.75 1.55 -0.89
N LEU A 171 29.85 2.49 -1.23
CA LEU A 171 29.63 3.72 -0.45
C LEU A 171 29.05 3.40 0.93
N ARG A 172 28.05 2.51 1.01
CA ARG A 172 27.48 2.04 2.27
C ARG A 172 28.53 1.40 3.16
N ASP A 173 29.39 0.55 2.61
CA ASP A 173 30.46 -0.12 3.35
C ASP A 173 31.50 0.87 3.89
N LEU A 174 31.84 1.91 3.13
CA LEU A 174 32.71 2.99 3.60
C LEU A 174 32.04 3.83 4.70
N ASN A 175 30.76 4.19 4.55
CA ASN A 175 30.01 4.88 5.61
C ASN A 175 30.00 4.06 6.91
N TYR A 176 29.75 2.75 6.80
CA TYR A 176 29.76 1.84 7.92
C TYR A 176 31.14 1.67 8.58
N GLN A 177 32.23 1.72 7.79
CA GLN A 177 33.60 1.73 8.32
C GLN A 177 33.90 3.04 9.06
N ILE A 178 33.49 4.19 8.52
CA ILE A 178 33.70 5.51 9.14
C ILE A 178 33.02 5.61 10.50
N GLU A 179 31.77 5.11 10.60
CA GLU A 179 30.98 5.16 11.85
C GLU A 179 31.57 4.28 12.96
N ARG A 180 32.18 3.14 12.61
CA ARG A 180 32.74 2.20 13.59
C ARG A 180 34.20 2.46 13.93
N GLU A 181 34.93 3.20 13.10
CA GLU A 181 36.35 3.43 13.29
C GLU A 181 36.61 4.47 14.40
N ILE A 182 37.42 4.08 15.37
CA ILE A 182 37.78 4.91 16.53
C ILE A 182 39.08 5.69 16.23
N ASP A 183 39.98 5.12 15.44
CA ASP A 183 41.24 5.77 15.06
C ASP A 183 40.98 6.89 14.02
N LEU A 184 41.20 8.14 14.46
CA LEU A 184 41.00 9.34 13.63
C LEU A 184 41.81 9.31 12.32
N LYS A 185 43.00 8.68 12.30
CA LYS A 185 43.80 8.60 11.07
C LYS A 185 43.16 7.68 10.05
N LYS A 186 42.71 6.50 10.49
CA LYS A 186 41.99 5.54 9.63
C LYS A 186 40.64 6.10 9.21
N GLN A 187 39.92 6.75 10.11
CA GLN A 187 38.66 7.40 9.78
C GLN A 187 38.86 8.46 8.69
N SER A 188 39.93 9.28 8.77
CA SER A 188 40.27 10.23 7.70
C SER A 188 40.53 9.54 6.37
N LEU A 189 41.27 8.43 6.36
CA LEU A 189 41.53 7.65 5.15
C LEU A 189 40.24 7.11 4.52
N HIS A 190 39.31 6.58 5.32
CA HIS A 190 38.01 6.13 4.81
C HIS A 190 37.18 7.28 4.24
N LYS A 191 37.21 8.46 4.87
CA LYS A 191 36.55 9.67 4.34
C LYS A 191 37.13 10.12 3.00
N ASP A 192 38.45 10.05 2.84
CA ASP A 192 39.12 10.36 1.57
C ASP A 192 38.73 9.37 0.47
N ASN A 193 38.63 8.08 0.81
CA ASN A 193 38.17 7.05 -0.11
C ASN A 193 36.69 7.23 -0.48
N LEU A 194 35.85 7.58 0.49
CA LEU A 194 34.42 7.87 0.26
C LEU A 194 34.26 9.02 -0.73
N LYS A 195 35.05 10.08 -0.59
CA LYS A 195 35.05 11.22 -1.52
C LYS A 195 35.40 10.79 -2.94
N LYS A 196 36.53 10.09 -3.13
CA LYS A 196 36.97 9.59 -4.43
C LYS A 196 35.95 8.65 -5.08
N LEU A 197 35.34 7.76 -4.30
CA LEU A 197 34.32 6.85 -4.80
C LEU A 197 33.04 7.61 -5.18
N THR A 198 32.65 8.60 -4.38
CA THR A 198 31.48 9.45 -4.67
C THR A 198 31.68 10.22 -5.97
N GLU A 199 32.86 10.80 -6.21
CA GLU A 199 33.19 11.48 -7.47
C GLU A 199 33.03 10.53 -8.67
N ARG A 200 33.65 9.33 -8.60
CA ARG A 200 33.50 8.30 -9.65
C ARG A 200 32.06 7.87 -9.87
N TYR A 201 31.28 7.75 -8.79
CA TYR A 201 29.88 7.37 -8.87
C TYR A 201 29.04 8.47 -9.53
N LEU A 202 29.25 9.74 -9.19
CA LEU A 202 28.57 10.86 -9.81
C LEU A 202 28.89 10.96 -11.31
N ASP A 203 30.15 10.74 -11.70
CA ASP A 203 30.54 10.68 -13.10
C ASP A 203 29.81 9.54 -13.82
N PHE A 204 29.79 8.33 -13.25
CA PHE A 204 29.07 7.18 -13.78
C PHE A 204 27.57 7.46 -13.95
N LEU A 205 26.92 8.08 -12.96
CA LEU A 205 25.50 8.44 -13.02
C LEU A 205 25.22 9.44 -14.13
N SER A 206 26.08 10.46 -14.28
CA SER A 206 25.93 11.52 -15.28
C SER A 206 26.05 10.98 -16.71
N GLN A 207 27.01 10.09 -16.95
CA GLN A 207 27.26 9.49 -18.27
C GLN A 207 26.11 8.55 -18.69
N ASN A 208 25.47 7.89 -17.73
CA ASN A 208 24.47 6.85 -17.98
C ASN A 208 23.02 7.28 -17.71
N GLN A 209 22.80 8.57 -17.41
CA GLN A 209 21.48 9.17 -17.12
C GLN A 209 20.74 8.42 -16.00
N LEU A 210 21.47 8.03 -14.96
CA LEU A 210 20.95 7.36 -13.79
C LEU A 210 20.75 8.36 -12.64
N LYS A 211 19.84 8.03 -11.71
CA LYS A 211 19.58 8.83 -10.51
C LYS A 211 20.18 8.15 -9.30
N ARG A 212 20.88 8.92 -8.47
CA ARG A 212 21.42 8.49 -7.18
C ARG A 212 20.30 8.15 -6.20
N ASN A 213 20.48 7.11 -5.40
CA ASN A 213 19.59 6.77 -4.29
C ASN A 213 20.34 6.77 -2.96
N PHE A 214 20.19 7.87 -2.20
CA PHE A 214 20.85 8.05 -0.91
C PHE A 214 20.41 7.02 0.15
N GLY A 215 19.16 6.54 0.09
CA GLY A 215 18.65 5.57 1.07
C GLY A 215 19.38 4.23 1.02
N ARG A 216 20.03 3.90 -0.10
CA ARG A 216 20.77 2.63 -0.26
C ARG A 216 22.21 2.70 0.23
N GLU A 217 22.70 3.92 0.43
CA GLU A 217 24.06 4.21 0.90
C GLU A 217 24.10 4.31 2.43
N ASP A 218 22.92 4.34 3.09
CA ASP A 218 22.77 4.43 4.53
C ASP A 218 23.07 3.07 5.19
N PRO A 219 24.07 2.98 6.08
CA PRO A 219 24.38 1.74 6.81
C PRO A 219 23.25 1.22 7.67
N LEU A 220 22.36 2.08 8.16
CA LEU A 220 21.31 1.76 9.13
C LEU A 220 20.05 1.14 8.49
N VAL A 221 19.88 1.30 7.18
CA VAL A 221 18.72 0.79 6.44
C VAL A 221 18.87 -0.72 6.22
N ASP A 222 17.87 -1.51 6.60
CA ASP A 222 17.93 -2.96 6.41
C ASP A 222 17.99 -3.34 4.91
N ASP A 223 18.54 -4.52 4.61
CA ASP A 223 18.74 -4.92 3.22
C ASP A 223 17.44 -5.13 2.43
N ILE A 224 16.32 -5.36 3.11
CA ILE A 224 15.02 -5.60 2.48
C ILE A 224 14.42 -4.26 2.07
N SER A 225 14.38 -3.30 3.00
CA SER A 225 13.88 -1.96 2.73
C SER A 225 14.72 -1.21 1.69
N ARG A 226 16.00 -1.55 1.57
CA ARG A 226 16.89 -1.02 0.53
C ARG A 226 16.40 -1.31 -0.89
N PHE A 227 15.77 -2.46 -1.10
CA PHE A 227 15.33 -2.95 -2.41
C PHE A 227 13.81 -2.99 -2.58
N SER A 228 13.05 -2.54 -1.58
CA SER A 228 11.60 -2.42 -1.61
C SER A 228 11.08 -1.16 -2.31
#